data_AF-A0A090BEQ1-F1
#
_entry.id   AF-A0A090BEQ1-F1
#
_cell.length_a   1.000
_cell.length_b   1.000
_cell.length_c   1.000
_cell.angle_alpha   90.00
_cell.angle_beta   90.00
_cell.angle_gamma   90.00
#
_symmetry.space_group_name_H-M   'P 1'
#
loop_
_entity.id
_entity.type
_entity.pdbx_description
1 polymer ?
#
loop_
_entity_poly.entity_id
_entity_poly.type
_entity_poly.pdbx_seq_one_letter_code
_entity_poly.pdbx_strand_id
1 'polypeptide(L)'
;MNNLFDTIYSDMFVMIVASAFIAVMITSLTSILVKVNLSGYAIPLTSFIWFLFLYGPIPAPAQQALKKDLVFLKNNNVQTNAMINTIILSCSDALKGSYIKGYQYRDFREAYELDVNAFLESNKLFTHPLNSSQITKDPIYAESKNICDAAWMYNKFKQEHQTKG
;
A
#
# COMPACT_ATOMS: atom_id res chain seq x y z
N MET A 1 -12.92 0.74 5.98
CA MET A 1 -12.92 -0.74 5.90
C MET A 1 -11.58 -1.14 5.32
N ASN A 2 -10.69 -1.65 6.18
CA ASN A 2 -9.39 -2.13 5.74
C ASN A 2 -9.63 -3.41 4.94
N ASN A 3 -9.08 -3.48 3.74
CA ASN A 3 -9.22 -4.66 2.89
C ASN A 3 -8.20 -5.72 3.35
N LEU A 4 -8.43 -6.99 3.01
CA LEU A 4 -7.55 -8.10 3.42
C LEU A 4 -6.08 -7.85 3.02
N PHE A 5 -5.86 -7.25 1.85
CA PHE A 5 -4.51 -6.96 1.35
C PHE A 5 -3.82 -5.85 2.14
N ASP A 6 -4.55 -4.84 2.60
CA ASP A 6 -4.03 -3.79 3.48
C ASP A 6 -3.45 -4.42 4.76
N THR A 7 -4.20 -5.33 5.38
CA THR A 7 -3.74 -6.05 6.58
C THR A 7 -2.56 -7.00 6.31
N ILE A 8 -2.55 -7.70 5.18
CA ILE A 8 -1.45 -8.61 4.83
C ILE A 8 -0.15 -7.84 4.59
N TYR A 9 -0.21 -6.67 3.93
CA TYR A 9 0.97 -5.92 3.54
C TYR A 9 1.42 -4.89 4.59
N SER A 10 0.56 -4.56 5.58
CA SER A 10 0.92 -3.64 6.67
C SER A 10 1.81 -4.28 7.73
N ASP A 11 1.74 -5.60 7.91
CA ASP A 11 2.44 -6.30 9.00
C ASP A 11 3.20 -7.52 8.47
N MET A 12 4.50 -7.59 8.78
CA MET A 12 5.39 -8.66 8.33
C MET A 12 5.01 -10.02 8.92
N PHE A 13 4.58 -10.07 10.18
CA PHE A 13 4.13 -11.30 10.82
C PHE A 13 2.87 -11.83 10.13
N VAL A 14 1.90 -10.94 9.84
CA VAL A 14 0.68 -11.32 9.11
C VAL A 14 1.03 -11.81 7.70
N MET A 15 1.96 -11.15 7.00
CA MET A 15 2.44 -11.59 5.69
C MET A 15 3.05 -13.00 5.71
N ILE A 16 3.85 -13.31 6.74
CA ILE A 16 4.44 -14.64 6.93
C ILE A 16 3.34 -15.69 7.18
N VAL A 17 2.39 -15.39 8.07
CA VAL A 17 1.27 -16.30 8.36
C VAL A 17 0.41 -16.55 7.11
N ALA A 18 0.09 -15.51 6.35
CA ALA A 18 -0.63 -15.63 5.08
C ALA A 18 0.15 -16.50 4.07
N SER A 19 1.47 -16.30 3.96
CA SER A 19 2.34 -17.09 3.10
C SER A 19 2.35 -18.57 3.50
N ALA A 20 2.41 -18.85 4.81
CA ALA A 20 2.39 -20.21 5.34
C ALA A 20 1.06 -20.91 5.04
N PHE A 21 -0.06 -20.19 5.23
CA PHE A 21 -1.38 -20.71 4.93
C PHE A 21 -1.53 -21.07 3.44
N ILE A 22 -1.06 -20.20 2.54
CA ILE A 22 -1.06 -20.47 1.09
C ILE A 22 -0.16 -21.66 0.76
N ALA A 23 1.03 -21.75 1.36
CA ALA A 23 1.95 -22.87 1.13
C ALA A 23 1.34 -24.22 1.55
N VAL A 24 0.69 -24.26 2.71
CA VAL A 24 -0.02 -25.45 3.19
C VAL A 24 -1.17 -25.82 2.24
N MET A 25 -1.96 -24.85 1.78
CA MET A 25 -3.03 -25.11 0.82
C MET A 25 -2.49 -25.70 -0.49
N ILE A 26 -1.45 -25.09 -1.08
CA ILE A 26 -0.84 -25.55 -2.33
C ILE A 26 -0.28 -26.97 -2.14
N THR A 27 0.54 -27.19 -1.12
CA THR A 27 1.13 -28.52 -0.87
C THR A 27 0.07 -29.59 -0.61
N SER A 28 -1.00 -29.26 0.12
CA SER A 28 -2.10 -30.20 0.38
C SER A 28 -2.85 -30.55 -0.91
N LEU A 29 -3.21 -29.55 -1.73
CA LEU A 29 -3.88 -29.75 -3.01
C LEU A 29 -3.02 -30.58 -3.96
N THR A 30 -1.73 -30.25 -4.09
CA THR A 30 -0.81 -31.01 -4.94
C THR A 30 -0.59 -32.43 -4.42
N SER A 31 -0.55 -32.63 -3.10
CA SER A 31 -0.44 -33.96 -2.49
C SER A 31 -1.62 -34.86 -2.88
N ILE A 32 -2.84 -34.30 -2.90
CA ILE A 32 -4.04 -35.01 -3.34
C ILE A 32 -3.95 -35.37 -4.83
N LEU A 33 -3.53 -34.42 -5.67
CA LEU A 33 -3.45 -34.61 -7.12
C LEU A 33 -2.40 -35.65 -7.53
N VAL A 34 -1.23 -35.61 -6.90
CA VAL A 34 -0.09 -36.49 -7.23
C VAL A 34 -0.11 -37.78 -6.41
N LYS A 35 -0.98 -37.88 -5.39
CA LYS A 35 -1.08 -39.00 -4.44
C LYS A 35 0.22 -39.28 -3.68
N VAL A 36 1.01 -38.24 -3.44
CA VAL A 36 2.28 -38.28 -2.69
C VAL A 36 2.21 -37.27 -1.56
N ASN A 37 2.74 -37.60 -0.39
CA ASN A 37 2.78 -36.66 0.73
C ASN A 37 3.86 -35.58 0.47
N LEU A 38 3.41 -34.34 0.24
CA LEU A 38 4.27 -33.18 0.01
C LEU A 38 4.30 -32.21 1.20
N SER A 39 3.80 -32.61 2.38
CA SER A 39 3.71 -31.72 3.55
C SER A 39 5.07 -31.12 3.97
N GLY A 40 6.16 -31.87 3.79
CA GLY A 40 7.52 -31.41 4.05
C GLY A 40 7.97 -30.22 3.19
N TYR A 41 7.32 -29.99 2.04
CA TYR A 41 7.63 -28.85 1.16
C TYR A 41 6.90 -27.56 1.57
N ALA A 42 6.01 -27.60 2.57
CA ALA A 42 5.26 -26.41 2.99
C ALA A 42 6.18 -25.31 3.53
N ILE A 43 7.24 -25.68 4.26
CA ILE A 43 8.21 -24.73 4.83
C ILE A 43 8.99 -23.98 3.72
N PRO A 44 9.71 -24.66 2.80
CA PRO A 44 10.44 -23.95 1.74
C PRO A 44 9.50 -23.17 0.80
N LEU A 45 8.29 -23.69 0.55
CA LEU A 45 7.29 -22.97 -0.25
C LEU A 45 6.78 -21.72 0.47
N THR A 46 6.64 -21.74 1.80
CA THR A 46 6.29 -20.57 2.61
C THR A 46 7.31 -19.47 2.41
N SER A 47 8.61 -19.79 2.54
CA SER A 47 9.68 -18.82 2.32
C SER A 47 9.62 -18.24 0.91
N PHE A 48 9.43 -19.09 -0.11
CA PHE A 48 9.31 -18.64 -1.49
C PHE A 48 8.13 -17.67 -1.70
N ILE A 49 6.93 -18.02 -1.22
CA ILE A 49 5.74 -17.15 -1.31
C ILE A 49 5.94 -15.84 -0.56
N TRP A 50 6.55 -15.89 0.62
CA TRP A 50 6.84 -14.69 1.39
C TRP A 50 7.80 -13.75 0.65
N PHE A 51 8.85 -14.29 0.01
CA PHE A 51 9.73 -13.50 -0.87
C PHE A 51 8.97 -12.91 -2.06
N LEU A 52 8.02 -13.63 -2.65
CA LEU A 52 7.16 -13.10 -3.71
C LEU A 52 6.29 -11.95 -3.21
N PHE A 53 5.74 -12.02 -2.00
CA PHE A 53 4.99 -10.89 -1.44
C PHE A 53 5.88 -9.69 -1.14
N LEU A 54 7.09 -9.89 -0.62
CA LEU A 54 8.01 -8.78 -0.32
C LEU A 54 8.47 -8.04 -1.58
N TYR A 55 8.90 -8.78 -2.61
CA TYR A 55 9.59 -8.20 -3.77
C TYR A 55 8.72 -8.12 -5.03
N GLY A 56 7.57 -8.77 -5.02
CA GLY A 56 6.57 -8.69 -6.08
C GLY A 56 5.77 -7.39 -6.03
N PRO A 57 5.02 -7.09 -7.11
CA PRO A 57 4.16 -5.92 -7.18
C PRO A 57 3.02 -6.02 -6.18
N ILE A 58 2.73 -4.92 -5.47
CA ILE A 58 1.53 -4.86 -4.62
C ILE A 58 0.25 -4.98 -5.47
N PRO A 59 -0.74 -5.75 -4.99
CA PRO A 59 -1.97 -5.98 -5.74
C PRO A 59 -2.81 -4.70 -5.82
N ALA A 60 -3.64 -4.58 -6.87
CA ALA A 60 -4.45 -3.39 -7.11
C ALA A 60 -5.30 -2.93 -5.91
N PRO A 61 -5.92 -3.81 -5.09
CA PRO A 61 -6.66 -3.37 -3.90
C PRO A 61 -5.79 -2.67 -2.85
N ALA A 62 -4.53 -3.09 -2.69
CA ALA A 62 -3.58 -2.43 -1.79
C ALA A 62 -3.20 -1.04 -2.34
N GLN A 63 -2.93 -0.94 -3.65
CA GLN A 63 -2.70 0.37 -4.29
C GLN A 63 -3.89 1.31 -4.13
N GLN A 64 -5.12 0.79 -4.26
CA GLN A 64 -6.33 1.58 -4.07
C GLN A 64 -6.46 2.08 -2.62
N ALA A 65 -6.08 1.29 -1.61
CA ALA A 65 -6.08 1.74 -0.22
C ALA A 65 -5.17 2.96 -0.03
N LEU A 66 -3.92 2.88 -0.49
CA LEU A 66 -2.97 4.00 -0.44
C LEU A 66 -3.47 5.24 -1.22
N LYS A 67 -4.16 5.05 -2.34
CA LYS A 67 -4.78 6.16 -3.08
C LYS A 67 -5.87 6.87 -2.26
N LYS A 68 -6.66 6.12 -1.47
CA LYS A 68 -7.67 6.72 -0.57
C LYS A 68 -6.98 7.52 0.52
N ASP A 69 -5.89 7.02 1.07
CA ASP A 69 -5.09 7.71 2.08
C ASP A 69 -4.54 9.04 1.52
N LEU A 70 -4.02 9.06 0.30
CA LEU A 70 -3.60 10.30 -0.37
C LEU A 70 -4.76 11.30 -0.51
N VAL A 71 -5.93 10.86 -0.97
CA VAL A 71 -7.10 11.76 -1.07
C VAL A 71 -7.55 12.26 0.30
N PHE A 72 -7.46 11.44 1.34
CA PHE A 72 -7.75 11.85 2.71
C PHE A 72 -6.83 12.98 3.17
N LEU A 73 -5.52 12.84 2.95
CA LEU A 73 -4.54 13.86 3.30
C LEU A 73 -4.77 15.16 2.53
N LYS A 74 -5.12 15.07 1.24
CA LYS A 74 -5.43 16.23 0.39
C LYS A 74 -6.61 17.02 0.96
N ASN A 75 -7.73 16.35 1.18
CA ASN A 75 -8.97 17.01 1.56
C ASN A 75 -8.93 17.60 2.97
N ASN A 76 -8.05 17.07 3.83
CA ASN A 76 -7.80 17.63 5.16
C ASN A 76 -6.64 18.65 5.18
N ASN A 77 -6.08 19.00 4.03
CA ASN A 77 -4.94 19.92 3.90
C ASN A 77 -3.77 19.55 4.84
N VAL A 78 -3.51 18.25 4.99
CA VAL A 78 -2.37 17.76 5.77
C VAL A 78 -1.10 18.11 5.02
N GLN A 79 -0.11 18.69 5.72
CA GLN A 79 1.21 18.94 5.15
C GLN A 79 1.95 17.62 4.96
N THR A 80 1.64 16.93 3.88
CA THR A 80 2.19 15.63 3.52
C THR A 80 3.53 15.83 2.83
N ASN A 81 4.60 15.60 3.59
CA ASN A 81 5.96 15.55 3.05
C ASN A 81 6.52 14.14 3.14
N ALA A 82 6.10 13.33 4.12
CA ALA A 82 6.64 11.99 4.29
C ALA A 82 6.07 11.03 3.24
N MET A 83 4.74 10.82 3.22
CA MET A 83 4.13 9.80 2.38
C MET A 83 4.38 10.02 0.88
N ILE A 84 4.16 11.24 0.40
CA ILE A 84 4.31 11.58 -1.03
C ILE A 84 5.75 11.41 -1.50
N ASN A 85 6.72 11.90 -0.72
CA ASN A 85 8.13 11.78 -1.09
C ASN A 85 8.57 10.32 -1.08
N THR A 86 8.17 9.53 -0.07
CA THR A 86 8.51 8.11 -0.01
C THR A 86 7.96 7.34 -1.21
N ILE A 87 6.73 7.64 -1.65
CA ILE A 87 6.14 7.05 -2.85
C ILE A 87 6.89 7.52 -4.11
N ILE A 88 7.08 8.83 -4.31
CA ILE A 88 7.74 9.37 -5.51
C ILE A 88 9.17 8.84 -5.63
N LEU A 89 9.94 8.82 -4.54
CA LEU A 89 11.30 8.28 -4.53
C LEU A 89 11.29 6.81 -4.93
N SER A 90 10.37 6.02 -4.37
CA SER A 90 10.18 4.61 -4.71
C SER A 90 9.79 4.40 -6.18
N CYS A 91 9.04 5.32 -6.78
CA CYS A 91 8.61 5.26 -8.18
C CYS A 91 9.66 5.81 -9.17
N SER A 92 10.53 6.73 -8.72
CA SER A 92 11.56 7.37 -9.55
C SER A 92 12.81 6.51 -9.76
N ASP A 93 12.94 5.45 -8.96
CA ASP A 93 14.08 4.56 -8.96
C ASP A 93 14.04 3.65 -10.21
N ALA A 94 14.60 4.14 -11.32
CA ALA A 94 14.59 3.49 -12.64
C ALA A 94 15.18 2.05 -12.64
N LEU A 95 15.92 1.69 -11.60
CA LEU A 95 16.52 0.37 -11.40
C LEU A 95 15.58 -0.66 -10.75
N LYS A 96 14.40 -0.27 -10.24
CA LYS A 96 13.54 -1.15 -9.41
C LYS A 96 12.31 -1.73 -10.10
N GLY A 97 12.15 -1.50 -11.40
CA GLY A 97 10.92 -1.84 -12.14
C GLY A 97 9.82 -0.82 -11.82
N SER A 98 8.99 -0.46 -12.80
CA SER A 98 7.98 0.60 -12.69
C SER A 98 6.80 0.27 -11.74
N TYR A 99 7.00 -0.59 -10.74
CA TYR A 99 5.97 -1.05 -9.82
C TYR A 99 6.45 -0.98 -8.37
N ILE A 100 5.51 -0.73 -7.46
CA ILE A 100 5.76 -0.72 -6.03
C ILE A 100 5.85 -2.16 -5.51
N LYS A 101 6.92 -2.44 -4.75
CA LYS A 101 7.17 -3.72 -4.11
C LYS A 101 6.41 -3.84 -2.79
N GLY A 102 6.08 -5.07 -2.39
CA GLY A 102 5.32 -5.33 -1.17
C GLY A 102 5.91 -4.74 0.10
N TYR A 103 7.24 -4.83 0.29
CA TYR A 103 7.87 -4.26 1.47
C TYR A 103 7.68 -2.74 1.58
N GLN A 104 7.56 -2.03 0.46
CA GLN A 104 7.39 -0.58 0.42
C GLN A 104 5.99 -0.16 0.89
N TYR A 105 5.02 -1.07 0.87
CA TYR A 105 3.66 -0.79 1.33
C TYR A 105 3.67 -0.33 2.79
N ARG A 106 4.40 -1.06 3.65
CA ARG A 106 4.53 -0.73 5.06
C ARG A 106 5.20 0.63 5.24
N ASP A 107 6.29 0.89 4.52
CA ASP A 107 6.98 2.18 4.56
C ASP A 107 6.04 3.35 4.20
N PHE A 108 5.13 3.14 3.24
CA PHE A 108 4.14 4.15 2.86
C PHE A 108 3.06 4.35 3.93
N ARG A 109 2.63 3.26 4.59
CA ARG A 109 1.64 3.31 5.69
C ARG A 109 2.22 3.98 6.93
N GLU A 110 3.46 3.68 7.28
CA GLU A 110 4.17 4.34 8.37
C GLU A 110 4.34 5.84 8.08
N ALA A 111 4.72 6.19 6.85
CA ALA A 111 4.84 7.60 6.44
C ALA A 111 3.49 8.34 6.46
N TYR A 112 2.39 7.67 6.09
CA TYR A 112 1.03 8.19 6.22
C TYR A 112 0.68 8.48 7.69
N GLU A 113 0.95 7.54 8.59
CA GLU A 113 0.67 7.69 10.02
C GLU A 113 1.49 8.83 10.63
N LEU A 114 2.75 9.00 10.22
CA LEU A 114 3.58 10.13 10.61
C LEU A 114 2.98 11.47 10.16
N ASP A 115 2.55 11.60 8.91
CA ASP A 115 1.92 12.82 8.40
C ASP A 115 0.59 13.13 9.15
N VAL A 116 -0.20 12.10 9.46
CA VAL A 116 -1.45 12.21 10.24
C VAL A 116 -1.19 12.63 11.69
N ASN A 117 -0.22 11.99 12.36
CA ASN A 117 0.11 12.28 13.75
C ASN A 117 0.68 13.70 13.89
N ALA A 118 1.57 14.11 12.99
CA ALA A 118 2.10 15.48 12.96
C ALA A 118 0.99 16.53 12.77
N PHE A 119 -0.04 16.22 11.96
CA PHE A 119 -1.20 17.10 11.81
C PHE A 119 -2.02 17.20 13.10
N LEU A 120 -2.28 16.08 13.76
CA LEU A 120 -3.01 16.04 15.03
C LEU A 120 -2.26 16.78 16.15
N GLU A 121 -0.94 16.62 16.23
CA GLU A 121 -0.08 17.34 17.18
C GLU A 121 -0.13 18.86 16.98
N SER A 122 -0.39 19.32 15.75
CA SER A 122 -0.60 20.74 15.45
C SER A 122 -1.95 21.31 15.92
N ASN A 123 -2.71 20.56 16.73
CA ASN A 123 -4.05 20.89 17.23
C ASN A 123 -5.08 21.17 16.13
N LYS A 124 -4.86 20.65 14.92
CA LYS A 124 -5.82 20.75 13.82
C LYS A 124 -6.78 19.56 13.87
N LEU A 125 -8.07 19.86 13.76
CA LEU A 125 -9.09 18.84 13.63
C LEU A 125 -9.23 18.45 12.16
N PHE A 126 -9.41 17.15 11.90
CA PHE A 126 -9.80 16.69 10.56
C PHE A 126 -11.14 17.32 10.19
N THR A 127 -11.16 18.04 9.08
CA THR A 127 -12.33 18.79 8.67
C THR A 127 -13.47 17.85 8.28
N HIS A 128 -13.20 16.72 7.62
CA HIS A 128 -14.26 15.80 7.18
C HIS A 128 -13.87 14.31 7.24
N PRO A 129 -14.72 13.43 7.79
CA PRO A 129 -14.72 12.02 7.39
C PRO A 129 -15.22 11.98 5.94
N LEU A 130 -14.32 11.72 4.99
CA LEU A 130 -14.70 11.65 3.59
C LEU A 130 -15.66 10.47 3.36
N ASN A 131 -16.82 10.77 2.77
CA ASN A 131 -17.69 9.71 2.28
C ASN A 131 -17.02 8.98 1.12
N SER A 132 -17.21 7.66 1.02
CA SER A 132 -16.60 6.82 -0.03
C SER A 132 -16.83 7.37 -1.45
N SER A 133 -17.98 8.02 -1.69
CA SER A 133 -18.33 8.66 -2.97
C SER A 133 -17.56 9.94 -3.28
N GLN A 134 -17.07 10.67 -2.27
CA GLN A 134 -16.22 11.85 -2.47
C GLN A 134 -14.80 11.41 -2.79
N ILE A 135 -14.31 10.35 -2.13
CA ILE A 135 -12.99 9.78 -2.39
C ILE A 135 -12.91 9.26 -3.82
N THR A 136 -13.92 8.51 -4.29
CA THR A 136 -13.90 7.90 -5.62
C THR A 136 -14.06 8.90 -6.76
N LYS A 137 -14.54 10.11 -6.49
CA LYS A 137 -14.69 11.20 -7.47
C LYS A 137 -13.48 12.13 -7.52
N ASP A 138 -12.57 12.08 -6.54
CA ASP A 138 -11.38 12.93 -6.57
C ASP A 138 -10.48 12.52 -7.76
N PRO A 139 -9.97 13.45 -8.58
CA PRO A 139 -9.11 13.13 -9.72
C PRO A 139 -7.89 12.27 -9.35
N ILE A 140 -7.31 12.47 -8.16
CA ILE A 140 -6.18 11.66 -7.67
C ILE A 140 -6.58 10.19 -7.52
N TYR A 141 -7.84 9.89 -7.20
CA TYR A 141 -8.33 8.52 -7.11
C TYR A 141 -8.91 8.02 -8.44
N ALA A 142 -9.73 8.82 -9.11
CA ALA A 142 -10.50 8.41 -10.28
C ALA A 142 -9.64 8.28 -11.55
N GLU A 143 -8.68 9.19 -11.75
CA GLU A 143 -7.96 9.33 -13.02
C GLU A 143 -6.55 8.71 -12.99
N SER A 144 -5.95 8.57 -11.80
CA SER A 144 -4.63 7.94 -11.67
C SER A 144 -4.68 6.43 -11.93
N LYS A 145 -3.74 5.91 -12.72
CA LYS A 145 -3.71 4.47 -13.04
C LYS A 145 -3.16 3.64 -11.90
N ASN A 146 -2.18 4.16 -11.18
CA ASN A 146 -1.50 3.50 -10.07
C ASN A 146 -1.19 4.51 -8.94
N ILE A 147 -0.59 4.01 -7.85
CA ILE A 147 -0.22 4.86 -6.71
C ILE A 147 0.87 5.89 -7.03
N CYS A 148 1.77 5.60 -7.98
CA CYS A 148 2.80 6.54 -8.42
C CYS A 148 2.20 7.75 -9.12
N ASP A 149 1.29 7.52 -10.07
CA ASP A 149 0.54 8.58 -10.76
C ASP A 149 -0.24 9.43 -9.76
N ALA A 150 -0.89 8.78 -8.80
CA ALA A 150 -1.64 9.47 -7.74
C ALA A 150 -0.75 10.38 -6.90
N ALA A 151 0.44 9.91 -6.51
CA ALA A 151 1.41 10.70 -5.74
C ALA A 151 1.95 11.89 -6.56
N TRP A 152 2.23 11.70 -7.85
CA TRP A 152 2.63 12.80 -8.73
C TRP A 152 1.51 13.84 -8.94
N MET A 153 0.27 13.39 -9.11
CA MET A 153 -0.90 14.28 -9.19
C MET A 153 -1.09 15.08 -7.90
N TYR A 154 -0.93 14.45 -6.73
CA TYR A 154 -0.93 15.17 -5.45
C TYR A 154 0.19 16.20 -5.41
N ASN A 155 1.43 15.80 -5.69
CA ASN A 155 2.58 16.69 -5.60
C ASN A 155 2.42 17.93 -6.49
N LYS A 156 1.88 17.75 -7.71
CA LYS A 156 1.52 18.86 -8.60
C LYS A 156 0.46 19.78 -7.98
N PHE A 157 -0.63 19.23 -7.44
CA PHE A 157 -1.66 20.00 -6.74
C PHE A 157 -1.07 20.84 -5.59
N LYS A 158 -0.16 20.25 -4.80
CA LYS A 158 0.53 20.94 -3.71
C LYS A 158 1.37 22.12 -4.20
N GLN A 159 2.13 21.92 -5.27
CA GLN A 159 2.93 22.98 -5.90
C GLN A 159 2.09 24.13 -6.46
N GLU A 160 0.88 23.86 -6.91
CA GLU A 160 0.00 24.87 -7.51
C GLU A 160 -0.81 25.66 -6.45
N HIS A 161 -1.05 25.09 -5.27
CA HIS A 161 -2.01 25.64 -4.29
C HIS A 161 -1.44 25.94 -2.90
N GLN A 162 -0.29 25.37 -2.51
CA GLN A 162 0.30 25.63 -1.18
C GLN A 162 1.52 26.57 -1.19
N THR A 163 2.14 26.84 -2.34
CA THR A 163 3.28 27.77 -2.49
C THR A 163 2.87 29.24 -2.66
N LYS A 164 1.57 29.54 -2.67
CA LYS A 164 1.01 30.90 -2.75
C LYS A 164 0.51 31.46 -1.41
N GLY A 165 0.84 30.79 -0.29
CA GLY A 165 0.51 31.23 1.07
C GLY A 165 1.70 31.88 1.75
#